data_AF-A0A7Y0SCT4-F1
#
_entry.id   AF-A0A7Y0SCT4-F1
#
_cell.length_a   1.000
_cell.length_b   1.000
_cell.length_c   1.000
_cell.angle_alpha   90.00
_cell.angle_beta   90.00
_cell.angle_gamma   90.00
#
_symmetry.space_group_name_H-M   'P 1'
#
loop_
_entity.id
_entity.type
_entity.pdbx_description
1 polymer ?
#
loop_
_entity_poly.entity_id
_entity_poly.type
_entity_poly.pdbx_seq_one_letter_code
_entity_poly.pdbx_strand_id
1 'polypeptide(L)'
;VSGCFSTDNATALRKAALGGHGIAYVPRCLVYHDIRNGQLVDIFPELVGKKLGIYAVYPFTRQPPNKVKLLIEHIRDRYLTISHYF
;
A
#
# COMPACT_ATOMS: atom_id res chain seq x y z
N VAL A 1 13.04 14.03 -15.50
CA VAL A 1 13.01 12.56 -15.30
C VAL A 1 12.61 11.93 -16.62
N SER A 2 13.47 11.12 -17.23
CA SER A 2 13.19 10.38 -18.48
C SER A 2 12.91 8.92 -18.12
N GLY A 3 11.65 8.58 -17.86
CA GLY A 3 11.24 7.22 -17.53
C GLY A 3 10.23 6.72 -18.56
N CYS A 4 10.61 5.75 -19.39
CA CYS A 4 9.74 5.12 -20.40
C CYS A 4 9.03 3.86 -19.86
N PHE A 5 9.23 3.53 -18.58
CA PHE A 5 8.66 2.32 -18.01
C PHE A 5 7.20 2.53 -17.60
N SER A 6 6.29 1.81 -18.24
CA SER A 6 4.85 1.81 -17.96
C SER A 6 4.38 0.39 -17.68
N THR A 7 3.60 0.22 -16.61
CA THR A 7 3.04 -1.07 -16.19
C THR A 7 1.83 -0.83 -15.30
N ASP A 8 0.92 -1.80 -15.27
CA ASP A 8 -0.20 -1.87 -14.33
C ASP A 8 0.15 -2.59 -13.02
N ASN A 9 1.40 -3.05 -12.86
CA ASN A 9 1.87 -3.77 -11.68
C ASN A 9 2.70 -2.87 -10.74
N ALA A 10 2.15 -2.56 -9.57
CA ALA A 10 2.82 -1.73 -8.57
C ALA A 10 4.17 -2.31 -8.09
N THR A 11 4.30 -3.64 -8.00
CA THR A 11 5.57 -4.28 -7.61
C THR A 11 6.65 -4.08 -8.66
N ALA A 12 6.28 -4.05 -9.95
CA ALA A 12 7.21 -3.73 -11.03
C ALA A 12 7.64 -2.25 -10.98
N LEU A 13 6.72 -1.32 -10.68
CA LEU A 13 7.06 0.09 -10.44
C LEU A 13 8.03 0.26 -9.27
N ARG A 14 7.81 -0.43 -8.14
CA ARG A 14 8.74 -0.44 -6.99
C ARG A 14 10.15 -0.88 -7.42
N LYS A 15 10.26 -1.97 -8.17
CA LYS A 15 11.55 -2.47 -8.66
C LYS A 15 12.23 -1.48 -9.62
N ALA A 16 11.46 -0.83 -10.50
CA ALA A 16 12.00 0.19 -11.40
C ALA A 16 12.56 1.39 -10.63
N ALA A 17 11.83 1.87 -9.61
CA ALA A 17 12.29 2.94 -8.72
C ALA A 17 13.56 2.55 -7.95
N LEU A 18 13.59 1.36 -7.34
CA LEU A 18 14.79 0.83 -6.67
C LEU A 18 15.99 0.67 -7.61
N GLY A 19 15.73 0.37 -8.89
CA GLY A 19 16.74 0.30 -9.93
C GLY A 19 17.15 1.65 -10.52
N GLY A 20 16.68 2.78 -9.99
CA GLY A 20 17.05 4.12 -10.44
C GLY A 20 16.39 4.58 -11.76
N HIS A 21 15.31 3.94 -12.20
CA HIS A 21 14.64 4.25 -13.48
C HIS A 21 13.67 5.45 -13.39
N GLY A 22 13.74 6.24 -12.32
CA GLY A 22 12.96 7.45 -12.12
C GLY A 22 12.17 7.48 -10.81
N ILE A 23 11.09 8.27 -10.81
CA ILE A 23 10.20 8.49 -9.67
C ILE A 23 8.96 7.61 -9.84
N ALA A 24 8.45 7.01 -8.76
CA ALA A 24 7.21 6.25 -8.77
C ALA A 24 6.21 6.79 -7.73
N TYR A 25 4.93 6.80 -8.10
CA TYR A 25 3.83 7.09 -7.18
C TYR A 25 3.09 5.79 -6.85
N VAL A 26 3.32 5.26 -5.66
CA VAL A 26 2.82 3.94 -5.21
C VAL A 26 2.34 4.00 -3.75
N PRO A 27 1.50 3.05 -3.29
CA PRO A 27 1.10 2.99 -1.90
C PRO A 27 2.29 2.83 -0.94
N ARG A 28 2.28 3.56 0.19
CA ARG A 28 3.37 3.53 1.18
C ARG A 28 3.67 2.14 1.71
N CYS A 29 2.65 1.31 1.96
CA CYS A 29 2.83 -0.06 2.45
C CYS A 29 3.64 -0.96 1.52
N LEU A 30 3.71 -0.65 0.22
CA LEU A 30 4.52 -1.38 -0.75
C LEU A 30 6.03 -1.06 -0.61
N VAL A 31 6.36 0.15 -0.17
CA VAL A 31 7.73 0.70 -0.14
C VAL A 31 8.20 1.11 1.26
N TYR A 32 7.41 0.84 2.30
CA TYR A 32 7.68 1.27 3.68
C TYR A 32 9.08 0.87 4.14
N HIS A 33 9.46 -0.40 3.92
CA HIS A 33 10.79 -0.89 4.29
C HIS A 33 11.91 -0.27 3.45
N ASP A 34 11.68 -0.02 2.16
CA ASP A 34 12.69 0.59 1.30
C ASP A 34 12.98 2.03 1.74
N ILE A 35 11.94 2.78 2.13
CA ILE A 35 12.09 4.13 2.68
C ILE A 35 12.81 4.06 4.03
N ARG A 36 12.38 3.16 4.92
CA ARG A 36 13.00 2.99 6.25
C ARG A 36 14.48 2.59 6.16
N ASN A 37 14.85 1.81 5.15
CA ASN A 37 16.22 1.37 4.90
C ASN A 37 17.05 2.38 4.09
N GLY A 38 16.48 3.51 3.69
CA GLY A 38 17.15 4.53 2.87
C GLY A 38 17.38 4.14 1.40
N GLN A 39 16.74 3.07 0.93
CA GLN A 39 16.81 2.62 -0.47
C GLN A 39 15.91 3.45 -1.39
N LEU A 40 14.82 3.99 -0.83
CA LEU A 40 13.96 4.98 -1.47
C LEU A 40 13.84 6.21 -0.57
N VAL A 41 13.50 7.35 -1.17
CA VAL A 41 13.27 8.60 -0.46
C VAL A 41 11.92 9.19 -0.88
N ASP A 42 11.17 9.72 0.09
CA ASP A 42 9.97 10.50 -0.18
C ASP A 42 10.38 11.90 -0.64
N ILE A 43 10.12 12.21 -1.91
CA ILE A 43 10.50 13.48 -2.53
C ILE A 43 9.48 14.59 -2.28
N PHE A 44 8.29 14.27 -1.75
CA PHE A 44 7.23 15.25 -1.47
C PHE A 44 6.57 14.98 -0.11
N PRO A 45 7.31 15.03 1.01
CA PRO A 45 6.81 14.61 2.33
C PRO A 45 5.62 15.43 2.84
N GLU A 46 5.46 16.67 2.36
CA GLU A 46 4.36 17.57 2.72
C GLU A 46 3.13 17.40 1.82
N LEU A 47 3.30 16.76 0.65
CA LEU A 47 2.20 16.51 -0.28
C LEU A 47 1.71 15.08 -0.09
N VAL A 48 0.60 14.95 0.63
CA VAL A 48 -0.09 13.68 0.67
C VAL A 48 -0.92 13.54 -0.60
N GLY A 49 -0.67 12.46 -1.35
CA GLY A 49 -1.53 12.05 -2.45
C GLY A 49 -2.93 11.64 -1.96
N LYS A 50 -3.54 10.65 -2.60
CA LYS A 50 -4.85 10.15 -2.16
C LYS A 50 -4.70 9.25 -0.93
N LYS A 51 -5.37 9.61 0.18
CA LYS A 51 -5.58 8.70 1.31
C LYS A 51 -6.69 7.72 0.94
N LEU A 52 -6.35 6.44 0.84
CA LEU A 52 -7.27 5.36 0.48
C LEU A 52 -7.53 4.48 1.70
N GLY A 53 -8.78 4.03 1.85
CA GLY A 53 -9.15 3.02 2.84
C GLY A 53 -8.82 1.61 2.37
N ILE A 54 -8.67 0.70 3.34
CA ILE A 54 -8.64 -0.75 3.09
C ILE A 54 -10.01 -1.29 3.43
N TYR A 55 -10.61 -2.03 2.50
CA TYR A 55 -11.98 -2.52 2.62
C TYR A 55 -12.02 -4.04 2.53
N ALA A 56 -12.77 -4.66 3.44
CA ALA A 56 -13.16 -6.06 3.31
C ALA A 56 -14.43 -6.13 2.45
N VAL A 57 -14.33 -6.75 1.26
CA VAL A 57 -15.45 -6.95 0.35
C VAL A 57 -15.86 -8.42 0.40
N TYR A 58 -17.13 -8.68 0.69
CA TYR A 58 -17.70 -10.02 0.77
C TYR A 58 -19.15 -10.01 0.27
N PRO A 59 -19.70 -11.14 -0.22
CA PRO A 59 -21.07 -11.20 -0.70
C PRO A 59 -22.07 -10.71 0.33
N PHE A 60 -23.05 -9.93 -0.12
CA PHE A 60 -24.11 -9.45 0.75
C PHE A 60 -24.88 -10.64 1.33
N THR A 61 -25.02 -10.64 2.66
CA THR A 61 -25.83 -11.60 3.41
C THR A 61 -26.51 -10.85 4.54
N ARG A 62 -27.78 -11.15 4.82
CA ARG A 62 -28.55 -10.48 5.88
C ARG A 62 -27.88 -10.63 7.26
N GLN A 63 -27.24 -11.79 7.49
CA GLN A 63 -26.38 -12.04 8.64
C GLN A 63 -25.10 -12.73 8.16
N PRO A 64 -23.95 -12.03 8.13
CA PRO A 64 -22.69 -12.66 7.74
C PRO A 64 -22.32 -13.77 8.73
N PRO A 65 -21.77 -14.90 8.25
CA PRO A 65 -21.33 -15.98 9.13
C PRO A 65 -20.33 -15.48 10.17
N ASN A 66 -20.46 -15.93 11.44
CA ASN A 66 -19.59 -15.49 12.54
C ASN A 66 -18.10 -15.64 12.23
N LYS A 67 -17.71 -16.72 11.54
CA LYS A 67 -16.31 -16.93 11.10
C LYS A 67 -15.76 -15.79 10.23
N VAL A 68 -16.59 -15.25 9.33
CA VAL A 68 -16.20 -14.14 8.43
C VAL A 68 -16.06 -12.86 9.24
N LYS A 69 -17.02 -12.58 10.13
CA LYS A 69 -16.96 -11.42 11.02
C LYS A 69 -15.70 -11.44 11.89
N LEU A 70 -15.41 -12.56 12.54
CA LEU A 70 -14.22 -12.70 13.40
C LEU A 70 -12.91 -12.56 12.59
N LEU A 71 -12.86 -13.09 11.37
CA LEU A 71 -11.70 -12.91 10.50
C LEU A 71 -11.50 -11.45 10.10
N ILE A 72 -12.57 -10.74 9.73
CA ILE A 72 -12.52 -9.32 9.36
C ILE A 72 -12.03 -8.48 10.55
N GLU A 73 -12.58 -8.69 11.75
CA GLU A 73 -12.13 -7.96 12.93
C GLU A 73 -10.66 -8.26 13.24
N HIS A 74 -10.23 -9.52 13.17
CA HIS A 74 -8.83 -9.88 13.39
C HIS A 74 -7.87 -9.16 12.42
N ILE A 75 -8.21 -9.13 11.12
CA ILE A 75 -7.41 -8.42 10.10
C ILE A 75 -7.42 -6.92 10.36
N ARG A 76 -8.59 -6.35 10.68
CA ARG A 76 -8.75 -4.92 10.98
C ARG A 76 -7.90 -4.50 12.18
N ASP A 77 -7.99 -5.22 13.29
CA ASP A 77 -7.21 -4.94 14.50
C ASP A 77 -5.72 -5.00 14.21
N ARG A 78 -5.30 -6.01 13.43
CA ARG A 78 -3.91 -6.13 13.00
C ARG A 78 -3.47 -4.93 12.17
N TYR A 79 -4.29 -4.46 11.24
CA TYR A 79 -3.97 -3.34 10.34
C TYR A 79 -3.94 -2.01 11.09
N LEU A 80 -4.85 -1.80 12.05
CA LEU A 80 -4.83 -0.63 12.94
C LEU A 80 -3.55 -0.57 13.78
N THR A 81 -3.10 -1.73 14.28
CA THR A 81 -1.86 -1.85 15.07
C THR A 81 -0.61 -1.46 14.27
N ILE A 82 -0.61 -1.66 12.95
CA ILE A 82 0.46 -1.23 12.03
C ILE A 82 0.02 -0.10 11.11
N SER A 83 -0.83 0.82 11.59
CA SER A 83 -1.29 1.96 10.78
C SER A 83 -0.15 2.81 10.21
N HIS A 84 0.98 2.89 10.93
CA HIS A 84 2.20 3.56 10.47
C HIS A 84 2.87 2.92 9.23
N TYR A 85 2.49 1.69 8.89
CA TYR A 85 2.97 0.96 7.72
C TYR A 85 2.26 1.42 6.43
N PHE A 86 1.11 2.11 6.56
CA PHE A 86 0.27 2.60 5.48
C PHE A 86 0.38 4.12 5.34
#